data_AF-A0A9X7Z9A8-F1
#
_entry.id   AF-A0A9X7Z9A8-F1
#
_cell.length_a   1.000
_cell.length_b   1.000
_cell.length_c   1.000
_cell.angle_alpha   90.00
_cell.angle_beta   90.00
_cell.angle_gamma   90.00
#
_symmetry.space_group_name_H-M   'P 1'
#
loop_
_entity.id
_entity.type
_entity.pdbx_description
1 polymer ?
#
loop_
_entity_poly.entity_id
_entity_poly.type
_entity_poly.pdbx_seq_one_letter_code
_entity_poly.pdbx_strand_id
1 'polypeptide(L)'
;MIRPGLYEQIINRLIQRDLAELDEMEFYVERGPIDDAESTILLAQYMEQVLRVALDTTRGEDSLRKRVELCNQLIQMLAEKTADPYVNNLLIRSDAELLLALLKKQNSAMGVAKETDITGVRPQTSIAQSSLFTGARSEPSMVAELQREILTSDRIDMLVSFIKWSGLRLLLNELQQFTERGQLRIITTSYMGATDIKAIDALRGLPNTSIRVSYDTNRTRLHAKAYIFHRDTGFSTTYIGSSNISNAALSSGLEWNVKVAASDQPETYEKVAATFEGYWSDSEFTAYEDIQRPILVRALRAERYQGGSVGGSFVFDIRPYGFQKEILEKLDAERNVHGSHRNLIVAATGTGKTVVSAFDYKRFREAHRGMPNRLLFVAHREEILTQSRDCFRSVLHDENFGELFVGGLEPARLDHLFVSIQTLNSRNLPGATSSGFYDFVVVDEFHHAAARTYQQLLEYYAPNVLLGVL
;
A
#
# COMPACT_ATOMS: atom_id res chain seq x y z
N MET A 1 35.05 13.85 -4.78
CA MET A 1 35.04 14.23 -3.37
C MET A 1 34.00 13.40 -2.67
N ILE A 2 34.47 12.44 -1.87
CA ILE A 2 33.65 11.60 -0.99
C ILE A 2 32.92 12.46 0.05
N ARG A 3 31.70 12.09 0.45
CA ARG A 3 30.87 12.83 1.42
C ARG A 3 30.78 12.07 2.76
N PRO A 4 30.48 12.71 3.89
CA PRO A 4 30.19 11.98 5.13
C PRO A 4 28.93 11.11 4.99
N GLY A 5 28.98 9.85 5.44
CA GLY A 5 27.86 8.91 5.37
C GLY A 5 28.28 7.45 5.49
N LEU A 6 27.31 6.54 5.33
CA LEU A 6 27.55 5.10 5.25
C LEU A 6 27.90 4.69 3.82
N TYR A 7 28.84 3.77 3.70
CA TYR A 7 29.32 3.24 2.43
C TYR A 7 29.40 1.73 2.47
N GLU A 8 28.98 1.10 1.38
CA GLU A 8 29.14 -0.32 1.11
C GLU A 8 29.64 -0.46 -0.34
N GLN A 9 30.92 -0.12 -0.55
CA GLN A 9 31.54 -0.08 -1.87
C GLN A 9 33.03 -0.42 -1.82
N ILE A 10 33.55 -0.94 -2.93
CA ILE A 10 34.98 -1.24 -3.07
C ILE A 10 35.79 0.06 -3.13
N ILE A 11 36.83 0.15 -2.31
CA ILE A 11 37.80 1.25 -2.35
C ILE A 11 38.65 1.12 -3.62
N ASN A 12 38.30 1.89 -4.64
CA ASN A 12 39.05 2.00 -5.89
C ASN A 12 40.06 3.16 -5.84
N ARG A 13 40.84 3.36 -6.92
CA ARG A 13 41.87 4.41 -6.96
C ARG A 13 41.36 5.84 -6.75
N LEU A 14 40.13 6.14 -7.17
CA LEU A 14 39.53 7.46 -6.97
C LEU A 14 39.16 7.67 -5.50
N ILE A 15 38.50 6.68 -4.89
CA ILE A 15 38.14 6.71 -3.47
C ILE A 15 39.41 6.76 -2.61
N GLN A 16 40.42 5.96 -2.93
CA GLN A 16 41.69 5.95 -2.21
C GLN A 16 42.38 7.33 -2.22
N ARG A 17 42.31 8.05 -3.35
CA ARG A 17 42.84 9.42 -3.45
C ARG A 17 42.01 10.38 -2.60
N ASP A 18 40.68 10.36 -2.76
CA ASP A 18 39.79 11.23 -2.00
C ASP A 18 39.91 10.99 -0.48
N LEU A 19 40.10 9.74 -0.03
CA LEU A 19 40.34 9.40 1.37
C LEU A 19 41.69 9.89 1.90
N ALA A 20 42.71 9.99 1.04
CA ALA A 20 44.05 10.45 1.43
C ALA A 20 44.12 11.98 1.62
N GLU A 21 43.11 12.72 1.15
CA GLU A 21 43.00 14.17 1.28
C GLU A 21 42.17 14.59 2.51
N LEU A 22 41.59 13.63 3.25
CA LEU A 22 40.77 13.92 4.44
C LEU A 22 41.64 14.21 5.67
N ASP A 23 41.18 15.15 6.50
CA ASP A 23 41.76 15.42 7.82
C ASP A 23 41.32 14.33 8.81
N GLU A 24 42.28 13.55 9.32
CA GLU A 24 42.03 12.49 10.31
C GLU A 24 41.47 13.03 11.65
N MET A 25 41.63 14.32 11.94
CA MET A 25 41.02 14.95 13.12
C MET A 25 39.54 15.28 12.93
N GLU A 26 39.08 15.45 11.69
CA GLU A 26 37.69 15.79 11.36
C GLU A 26 36.87 14.55 10.98
N PHE A 27 37.50 13.56 10.35
CA PHE A 27 36.80 12.40 9.77
C PHE A 27 37.27 11.07 10.36
N TYR A 28 36.29 10.23 10.73
CA TYR A 28 36.51 8.82 11.04
C TYR A 28 36.27 7.96 9.79
N VAL A 29 37.20 7.04 9.49
CA VAL A 29 37.10 6.15 8.32
C VAL A 29 37.15 4.69 8.78
N GLU A 30 36.00 4.01 8.74
CA GLU A 30 35.89 2.56 8.95
C GLU A 30 36.22 1.81 7.66
N ARG A 31 37.00 0.71 7.75
CA ARG A 31 37.33 -0.16 6.62
C ARG A 31 37.29 -1.62 7.06
N GLY A 32 36.75 -2.50 6.22
CA GLY A 32 36.74 -3.95 6.42
C GLY A 32 37.32 -4.70 5.22
N PRO A 33 37.87 -5.90 5.41
CA PRO A 33 38.21 -6.78 4.30
C PRO A 33 36.94 -7.27 3.58
N ILE A 34 37.08 -7.64 2.30
CA ILE A 34 36.03 -8.36 1.58
C ILE A 34 35.97 -9.79 2.12
N ASP A 35 34.79 -10.25 2.53
CA ASP A 35 34.55 -11.62 2.96
C ASP A 35 34.71 -12.60 1.78
N ASP A 36 35.39 -13.72 1.98
CA ASP A 36 35.67 -14.68 0.92
C ASP A 36 34.37 -15.30 0.33
N ALA A 37 33.37 -15.56 1.17
CA ALA A 37 32.08 -16.12 0.75
C ALA A 37 31.26 -15.13 -0.11
N GLU A 38 31.42 -13.82 0.11
CA GLU A 38 30.72 -12.77 -0.64
C GLU A 38 31.56 -12.19 -1.79
N SER A 39 32.87 -12.49 -1.81
CA SER A 39 33.85 -11.89 -2.72
C SER A 39 33.47 -12.00 -4.19
N THR A 40 32.93 -13.15 -4.61
CA THR A 40 32.54 -13.41 -6.00
C THR A 40 31.44 -12.46 -6.44
N ILE A 41 30.41 -12.29 -5.61
CA ILE A 41 29.24 -11.44 -5.92
C ILE A 41 29.66 -9.97 -5.91
N LEU A 42 30.37 -9.54 -4.86
CA LEU A 42 30.80 -8.14 -4.70
C LEU A 42 31.73 -7.69 -5.83
N LEU A 43 32.71 -8.51 -6.20
CA LEU A 43 33.63 -8.19 -7.30
C LEU A 43 32.92 -8.22 -8.67
N ALA A 44 32.00 -9.15 -8.90
CA ALA A 44 31.22 -9.19 -10.13
C ALA A 44 30.34 -7.94 -10.30
N GLN A 45 29.64 -7.51 -9.24
CA GLN A 45 28.83 -6.29 -9.25
C GLN A 45 29.69 -5.03 -9.48
N TYR A 46 30.87 -4.95 -8.85
CA TYR A 46 31.79 -3.86 -9.10
C TYR A 46 32.28 -3.85 -10.56
N MET A 47 32.62 -5.02 -11.12
CA MET A 47 33.02 -5.13 -12.52
C MET A 47 31.89 -4.77 -13.48
N GLU A 48 30.63 -5.08 -13.17
CA GLU A 48 29.48 -4.63 -13.94
C GLU A 48 29.43 -3.10 -14.04
N GLN A 49 29.64 -2.40 -12.92
CA GLN A 49 29.70 -0.93 -12.90
C GLN A 49 30.83 -0.39 -13.77
N VAL A 50 32.02 -0.99 -13.69
CA VAL A 50 33.17 -0.62 -14.53
C VAL A 50 32.87 -0.84 -16.01
N LEU A 51 32.26 -1.97 -16.36
CA LEU A 51 31.90 -2.30 -17.74
C LEU A 51 30.83 -1.36 -18.30
N ARG A 52 29.82 -0.98 -17.51
CA ARG A 52 28.82 0.01 -17.92
C ARG A 52 29.48 1.34 -18.30
N VAL A 53 30.42 1.82 -17.49
CA VAL A 53 31.17 3.05 -17.79
C VAL A 53 32.00 2.88 -19.07
N ALA A 54 32.76 1.78 -19.20
CA ALA A 54 33.59 1.53 -20.38
C ALA A 54 32.75 1.44 -21.67
N LEU A 55 31.62 0.73 -21.65
CA LEU A 55 30.74 0.59 -22.81
C LEU A 55 30.06 1.91 -23.21
N ASP A 56 29.73 2.79 -22.25
CA ASP A 56 29.12 4.09 -22.57
C ASP A 56 30.10 5.08 -23.22
N THR A 57 31.41 4.93 -22.99
CA THR A 57 32.43 5.75 -23.67
C THR A 57 32.54 5.45 -25.17
N THR A 58 32.06 4.28 -25.61
CA THR A 58 32.08 3.87 -27.01
C THR A 58 30.89 4.51 -27.73
N ARG A 59 31.06 5.75 -28.20
CA ARG A 59 30.05 6.56 -28.93
C ARG A 59 30.39 6.70 -30.41
N GLY A 60 29.37 6.98 -31.24
CA GLY A 60 29.51 7.21 -32.67
C GLY A 60 28.99 6.07 -33.56
N GLU A 61 29.31 6.13 -34.86
CA GLU A 61 28.98 5.08 -35.83
C GLU A 61 29.57 3.72 -35.41
N ASP A 62 28.80 2.65 -35.63
CA ASP A 62 29.12 1.27 -35.24
C ASP A 62 29.36 1.05 -33.73
N SER A 63 28.83 1.92 -32.87
CA SER A 63 28.97 1.80 -31.40
C SER A 63 28.54 0.43 -30.86
N LEU A 64 27.44 -0.14 -31.35
CA LEU A 64 26.99 -1.48 -30.94
C LEU A 64 28.02 -2.56 -31.28
N ARG A 65 28.54 -2.55 -32.51
CA ARG A 65 29.54 -3.51 -32.97
C ARG A 65 30.82 -3.41 -32.14
N LYS A 66 31.32 -2.20 -31.91
CA LYS A 66 32.50 -1.96 -31.06
C LYS A 66 32.30 -2.43 -29.62
N ARG A 67 31.11 -2.25 -29.06
CA ARG A 67 30.73 -2.76 -27.73
C ARG A 67 30.74 -4.29 -27.69
N VAL A 68 30.17 -4.95 -28.71
CA VAL A 68 30.20 -6.43 -28.83
C VAL A 68 31.62 -6.95 -28.98
N GLU A 69 32.45 -6.32 -29.80
CA GLU A 69 33.86 -6.68 -29.98
C GLU A 69 34.62 -6.57 -28.65
N LEU A 70 34.42 -5.49 -27.89
CA LEU A 70 35.02 -5.32 -26.56
C LEU A 70 34.56 -6.40 -25.58
N CYS A 71 33.26 -6.70 -25.52
CA CYS A 71 32.75 -7.78 -24.67
C CYS A 71 33.35 -9.14 -25.04
N ASN A 72 33.44 -9.46 -26.33
CA ASN A 72 34.01 -10.72 -26.80
C ASN A 72 35.51 -10.84 -26.49
N GLN A 73 36.28 -9.74 -26.58
CA GLN A 73 37.69 -9.73 -26.15
C GLN A 73 37.83 -10.04 -24.66
N LEU A 74 36.96 -9.48 -23.82
CA LEU A 74 36.95 -9.77 -22.38
C LEU A 74 36.56 -11.22 -22.08
N ILE A 75 35.54 -11.76 -22.77
CA ILE A 75 35.13 -13.16 -22.63
C ILE A 75 36.26 -14.11 -23.01
N GLN A 76 36.97 -13.84 -24.11
CA GLN A 76 38.14 -14.64 -24.53
C GLN A 76 39.26 -14.60 -23.49
N MET A 77 39.60 -13.40 -22.99
CA MET A 77 40.61 -13.25 -21.94
C MET A 77 40.22 -14.04 -20.68
N LEU A 78 38.95 -14.02 -20.27
CA LEU A 78 38.47 -14.78 -19.12
C LEU A 78 38.55 -16.29 -19.38
N ALA A 79 38.14 -16.76 -20.56
CA ALA A 79 38.24 -18.17 -20.93
C ALA A 79 39.69 -18.68 -20.90
N GLU A 80 40.64 -17.88 -21.42
CA GLU A 80 42.07 -18.21 -21.37
C GLU A 80 42.61 -18.27 -19.94
N LYS A 81 42.22 -17.33 -19.08
CA LYS A 81 42.72 -17.23 -17.70
C LYS A 81 42.13 -18.27 -16.76
N THR A 82 40.87 -18.65 -16.98
CA THR A 82 40.17 -19.66 -16.17
C THR A 82 40.39 -21.07 -16.69
N ALA A 83 40.87 -21.22 -17.92
CA ALA A 83 40.94 -22.49 -18.65
C ALA A 83 39.58 -23.21 -18.73
N ASP A 84 38.47 -22.45 -18.66
CA ASP A 84 37.12 -22.98 -18.72
C ASP A 84 36.55 -22.87 -20.15
N PRO A 85 36.35 -24.00 -20.86
CA PRO A 85 35.79 -23.98 -22.21
C PRO A 85 34.34 -23.48 -22.26
N TYR A 86 33.60 -23.51 -21.13
CA TYR A 86 32.25 -22.98 -21.07
C TYR A 86 32.20 -21.47 -21.32
N VAL A 87 33.14 -20.72 -20.73
CA VAL A 87 33.21 -19.26 -20.88
C VAL A 87 33.39 -18.86 -22.34
N ASN A 88 34.19 -19.61 -23.10
CA ASN A 88 34.39 -19.34 -24.53
C ASN A 88 33.10 -19.53 -25.36
N ASN A 89 32.14 -20.34 -24.92
CA ASN A 89 30.87 -20.52 -25.60
C ASN A 89 29.87 -19.39 -25.35
N LEU A 90 30.18 -18.45 -24.44
CA LEU A 90 29.34 -17.29 -24.12
C LEU A 90 29.60 -16.09 -25.05
N LEU A 91 30.40 -16.26 -26.11
CA LEU A 91 30.66 -15.21 -27.09
C LEU A 91 29.37 -14.69 -27.74
N ILE A 92 29.25 -13.37 -27.82
CA ILE A 92 28.12 -12.69 -28.42
C ILE A 92 28.26 -12.77 -29.95
N ARG A 93 27.18 -13.16 -30.63
CA ARG A 93 27.12 -13.22 -32.10
C ARG A 93 27.26 -11.80 -32.69
N SER A 94 27.90 -11.70 -33.85
CA SER A 94 28.26 -10.41 -34.47
C SER A 94 27.08 -9.50 -34.84
N ASP A 95 25.87 -10.04 -34.94
CA ASP A 95 24.64 -9.29 -35.22
C ASP A 95 23.92 -8.77 -33.96
N ALA A 96 24.40 -9.13 -32.76
CA ALA A 96 23.93 -8.61 -31.48
C ALA A 96 22.41 -8.73 -31.22
N GLU A 97 21.79 -9.81 -31.71
CA GLU A 97 20.35 -10.02 -31.54
C GLU A 97 19.98 -10.52 -30.14
N LEU A 98 18.80 -10.11 -29.66
CA LEU A 98 18.19 -10.64 -28.44
C LEU A 98 17.19 -11.73 -28.78
N LEU A 99 17.27 -12.88 -28.09
CA LEU A 99 16.23 -13.90 -28.17
C LEU A 99 15.01 -13.46 -27.34
N LEU A 100 13.98 -12.93 -28.00
CA LEU A 100 12.79 -12.40 -27.32
C LEU A 100 11.70 -13.46 -27.11
N ALA A 101 11.61 -14.45 -27.98
CA ALA A 101 10.63 -15.53 -27.90
C ALA A 101 11.09 -16.77 -28.70
N LEU A 102 10.73 -17.94 -28.20
CA LEU A 102 10.84 -19.22 -28.92
C LEU A 102 9.50 -19.95 -28.81
N LEU A 103 8.73 -19.97 -29.89
CA LEU A 103 7.34 -20.47 -29.89
C LEU A 103 7.20 -21.63 -30.87
N LYS A 104 6.42 -22.65 -30.49
CA LYS A 104 6.06 -23.75 -31.39
C LYS A 104 5.11 -23.23 -32.48
N LYS A 105 5.49 -23.35 -33.75
CA LYS A 105 4.66 -22.90 -34.90
C LYS A 105 3.34 -23.67 -35.04
N GLN A 106 3.30 -24.94 -34.61
CA GLN A 106 2.11 -25.80 -34.65
C GLN A 106 1.46 -25.90 -33.27
N ASN A 107 0.13 -25.93 -33.23
CA ASN A 107 -0.68 -26.15 -32.03
C ASN A 107 -0.43 -25.17 -30.87
N SER A 108 0.05 -23.95 -31.15
CA SER A 108 0.08 -22.88 -30.15
C SER A 108 -0.71 -21.69 -30.66
N ALA A 109 -1.61 -21.15 -29.82
CA ALA A 109 -2.39 -19.96 -30.15
C ALA A 109 -1.47 -18.78 -30.53
N MET A 110 -0.29 -18.70 -29.91
CA MET A 110 0.75 -17.71 -30.23
C MET A 110 1.54 -18.01 -31.50
N GLY A 111 1.61 -19.26 -31.96
CA GLY A 111 2.27 -19.67 -33.20
C GLY A 111 1.36 -19.56 -34.43
N VAL A 112 0.04 -19.61 -34.23
CA VAL A 112 -1.00 -19.37 -35.26
C VAL A 112 -1.25 -17.87 -35.50
N ALA A 113 -0.91 -17.02 -34.52
CA ALA A 113 -0.76 -15.58 -34.73
C ALA A 113 0.41 -15.33 -35.69
N LYS A 114 0.17 -15.53 -37.00
CA LYS A 114 1.07 -15.21 -38.12
C LYS A 114 1.78 -13.90 -37.86
N GLU A 115 3.11 -13.85 -37.76
CA GLU A 115 4.01 -12.67 -37.98
C GLU A 115 3.61 -11.28 -37.40
N THR A 116 2.46 -11.14 -36.75
CA THR A 116 1.85 -9.93 -36.26
C THR A 116 2.02 -9.97 -34.75
N ASP A 117 3.07 -9.30 -34.33
CA ASP A 117 3.24 -8.76 -32.99
C ASP A 117 3.20 -9.75 -31.83
N ILE A 118 4.27 -10.56 -31.71
CA ILE A 118 4.71 -11.05 -30.38
C ILE A 118 4.81 -9.87 -29.38
N THR A 119 5.11 -8.65 -29.86
CA THR A 119 5.11 -7.43 -29.04
C THR A 119 3.75 -7.08 -28.44
N GLY A 120 2.65 -7.53 -29.04
CA GLY A 120 1.29 -7.33 -28.53
C GLY A 120 0.98 -8.21 -27.31
N VAL A 121 1.67 -9.34 -27.16
CA VAL A 121 1.44 -10.31 -26.09
C VAL A 121 2.50 -10.23 -24.98
N ARG A 122 3.70 -9.73 -25.30
CA ARG A 122 4.81 -9.60 -24.33
C ARG A 122 4.62 -8.36 -23.45
N PRO A 123 4.92 -8.42 -22.14
CA PRO A 123 4.96 -7.26 -21.26
C PRO A 123 5.73 -6.07 -21.89
N GLN A 124 5.25 -4.83 -21.69
CA GLN A 124 5.89 -3.63 -22.24
C GLN A 124 7.23 -3.37 -21.55
N THR A 125 7.31 -3.64 -20.25
CA THR A 125 8.57 -3.62 -19.51
C THR A 125 9.34 -4.92 -19.75
N SER A 126 10.66 -4.84 -19.63
CA SER A 126 11.51 -6.03 -19.76
C SER A 126 11.06 -7.12 -18.78
N ILE A 127 11.04 -8.37 -19.23
CA ILE A 127 10.89 -9.53 -18.32
C ILE A 127 12.23 -9.95 -17.72
N ALA A 128 13.32 -9.32 -18.18
CA ALA A 128 14.67 -9.61 -17.70
C ALA A 128 15.22 -8.56 -16.71
N GLN A 129 14.48 -7.47 -16.48
CA GLN A 129 14.87 -6.38 -15.58
C GLN A 129 13.70 -5.98 -14.70
N SER A 130 14.00 -5.62 -13.46
CA SER A 130 13.01 -5.11 -12.50
C SER A 130 12.53 -3.72 -12.91
N SER A 131 11.32 -3.34 -12.49
CA SER A 131 10.71 -2.06 -12.85
C SER A 131 9.77 -1.57 -11.74
N LEU A 132 9.61 -0.24 -11.63
CA LEU A 132 8.69 0.39 -10.71
C LEU A 132 7.47 0.92 -11.46
N PHE A 133 6.29 0.71 -10.88
CA PHE A 133 5.01 1.22 -11.35
C PHE A 133 4.44 2.12 -10.26
N THR A 134 4.22 3.39 -10.57
CA THR A 134 3.72 4.41 -9.64
C THR A 134 2.38 5.01 -10.08
N GLY A 135 1.87 4.61 -11.24
CA GLY A 135 0.66 5.14 -11.84
C GLY A 135 0.88 6.45 -12.61
N ALA A 136 2.13 6.77 -12.96
CA ALA A 136 2.44 7.94 -13.77
C ALA A 136 1.94 7.77 -15.21
N ARG A 137 1.51 8.85 -15.86
CA ARG A 137 0.93 8.81 -17.22
C ARG A 137 1.88 8.30 -18.31
N SER A 138 3.18 8.42 -18.09
CA SER A 138 4.23 7.95 -19.01
C SER A 138 4.62 6.48 -18.78
N GLU A 139 4.15 5.87 -17.70
CA GLU A 139 4.43 4.46 -17.40
C GLU A 139 3.42 3.53 -18.09
N PRO A 140 3.81 2.29 -18.39
CA PRO A 140 2.89 1.24 -18.79
C PRO A 140 1.75 1.05 -17.78
N SER A 141 0.55 0.83 -18.28
CA SER A 141 -0.60 0.51 -17.42
C SER A 141 -0.38 -0.82 -16.71
N MET A 142 -0.52 -0.82 -15.37
CA MET A 142 -0.38 -2.04 -14.56
C MET A 142 -1.37 -3.13 -14.99
N VAL A 143 -2.63 -2.79 -15.33
CA VAL A 143 -3.59 -3.76 -15.90
C VAL A 143 -3.05 -4.38 -17.18
N ALA A 144 -2.60 -3.54 -18.12
CA ALA A 144 -2.11 -4.01 -19.42
C ALA A 144 -0.88 -4.91 -19.25
N GLU A 145 -0.03 -4.58 -18.29
CA GLU A 145 1.15 -5.39 -17.99
C GLU A 145 0.76 -6.75 -17.40
N LEU A 146 -0.12 -6.78 -16.39
CA LEU A 146 -0.61 -8.03 -15.81
C LEU A 146 -1.32 -8.91 -16.85
N GLN A 147 -2.12 -8.34 -17.75
CA GLN A 147 -2.76 -9.06 -18.85
C GLN A 147 -1.74 -9.81 -19.71
N ARG A 148 -0.62 -9.15 -20.05
CA ARG A 148 0.45 -9.73 -20.87
C ARG A 148 1.29 -10.74 -20.10
N GLU A 149 1.55 -10.48 -18.83
CA GLU A 149 2.20 -11.43 -17.94
C GLU A 149 1.36 -12.72 -17.85
N ILE A 150 0.04 -12.63 -17.62
CA ILE A 150 -0.89 -13.77 -17.59
C ILE A 150 -0.81 -14.60 -18.88
N LEU A 151 -0.79 -13.96 -20.05
CA LEU A 151 -0.76 -14.64 -21.33
C LEU A 151 0.58 -15.32 -21.63
N THR A 152 1.67 -14.93 -20.96
CA THR A 152 3.04 -15.39 -21.29
C THR A 152 3.70 -16.22 -20.17
N SER A 153 2.95 -16.59 -19.14
CA SER A 153 3.41 -17.48 -18.07
C SER A 153 3.00 -18.93 -18.29
N ASP A 154 3.70 -19.83 -17.59
CA ASP A 154 3.42 -21.27 -17.54
C ASP A 154 2.61 -21.63 -16.27
N ARG A 155 2.86 -20.92 -15.15
CA ARG A 155 2.09 -21.01 -13.89
C ARG A 155 1.91 -19.62 -13.28
N ILE A 156 0.77 -19.39 -12.62
CA ILE A 156 0.49 -18.13 -11.95
C ILE A 156 0.09 -18.38 -10.50
N ASP A 157 0.73 -17.65 -9.59
CA ASP A 157 0.39 -17.61 -8.18
C ASP A 157 -0.01 -16.19 -7.77
N MET A 158 -1.17 -16.03 -7.15
CA MET A 158 -1.67 -14.74 -6.69
C MET A 158 -1.92 -14.77 -5.18
N LEU A 159 -1.29 -13.87 -4.44
CA LEU A 159 -1.55 -13.63 -3.03
C LEU A 159 -2.20 -12.26 -2.90
N VAL A 160 -3.52 -12.21 -2.72
CA VAL A 160 -4.25 -10.93 -2.75
C VAL A 160 -5.25 -10.85 -1.62
N SER A 161 -5.12 -9.81 -0.79
CA SER A 161 -5.98 -9.63 0.38
C SER A 161 -7.46 -9.45 0.04
N PHE A 162 -7.79 -8.74 -1.05
CA PHE A 162 -9.17 -8.67 -1.50
C PHE A 162 -9.33 -8.67 -3.02
N ILE A 163 -10.41 -9.30 -3.48
CA ILE A 163 -10.73 -9.46 -4.89
C ILE A 163 -12.11 -8.87 -5.17
N LYS A 164 -12.15 -7.74 -5.86
CA LYS A 164 -13.37 -7.08 -6.32
C LYS A 164 -13.70 -7.52 -7.74
N TRP A 165 -14.99 -7.66 -8.02
CA TRP A 165 -15.47 -7.98 -9.37
C TRP A 165 -15.06 -6.94 -10.41
N SER A 166 -15.02 -5.66 -10.02
CA SER A 166 -14.62 -4.56 -10.90
C SER A 166 -13.18 -4.68 -11.38
N GLY A 167 -12.26 -5.20 -10.56
CA GLY A 167 -10.88 -5.46 -10.95
C GLY A 167 -10.76 -6.77 -11.73
N LEU A 168 -11.39 -7.84 -11.24
CA LEU A 168 -11.30 -9.16 -11.88
C LEU A 168 -11.75 -9.12 -13.34
N ARG A 169 -12.82 -8.39 -13.66
CA ARG A 169 -13.31 -8.25 -15.05
C ARG A 169 -12.26 -7.72 -16.03
N LEU A 170 -11.27 -6.97 -15.55
CA LEU A 170 -10.19 -6.44 -16.39
C LEU A 170 -9.20 -7.53 -16.80
N LEU A 171 -9.09 -8.61 -16.03
CA LEU A 171 -8.14 -9.71 -16.25
C LEU A 171 -8.81 -11.02 -16.66
N LEU A 172 -10.15 -11.09 -16.60
CA LEU A 172 -10.89 -12.34 -16.68
C LEU A 172 -10.71 -13.05 -18.03
N ASN A 173 -10.65 -12.30 -19.13
CA ASN A 173 -10.48 -12.86 -20.47
C ASN A 173 -9.12 -13.54 -20.62
N GLU A 174 -8.07 -12.91 -20.12
CA GLU A 174 -6.70 -13.43 -20.16
C GLU A 174 -6.55 -14.61 -19.21
N LEU A 175 -7.16 -14.55 -18.01
CA LEU A 175 -7.17 -15.67 -17.07
C LEU A 175 -7.91 -16.88 -17.64
N GLN A 176 -9.04 -16.68 -18.33
CA GLN A 176 -9.75 -17.76 -19.03
C GLN A 176 -8.85 -18.43 -20.06
N GLN A 177 -8.19 -17.66 -20.91
CA GLN A 177 -7.27 -18.21 -21.91
C GLN A 177 -6.05 -18.90 -21.29
N PHE A 178 -5.49 -18.33 -20.22
CA PHE A 178 -4.36 -18.90 -19.50
C PHE A 178 -4.69 -20.26 -18.89
N THR A 179 -5.84 -20.33 -18.20
CA THR A 179 -6.24 -21.50 -17.42
C THR A 179 -6.57 -22.74 -18.27
N GLU A 180 -6.80 -22.58 -19.58
CA GLU A 180 -6.92 -23.72 -20.50
C GLU A 180 -5.63 -24.55 -20.61
N ARG A 181 -4.47 -23.94 -20.34
CA ARG A 181 -3.14 -24.59 -20.46
C ARG A 181 -2.28 -24.55 -19.20
N GLY A 182 -2.44 -23.52 -18.38
CA GLY A 182 -1.60 -23.25 -17.22
C GLY A 182 -2.37 -23.37 -15.91
N GLN A 183 -1.63 -23.49 -14.80
CA GLN A 183 -2.21 -23.59 -13.46
C GLN A 183 -2.28 -22.22 -12.79
N LEU A 184 -3.45 -21.88 -12.24
CA LEU A 184 -3.68 -20.68 -11.45
C LEU A 184 -3.91 -21.04 -9.97
N ARG A 185 -3.08 -20.51 -9.07
CA ARG A 185 -3.23 -20.66 -7.62
C ARG A 185 -3.47 -19.31 -6.97
N ILE A 186 -4.53 -19.20 -6.17
CA ILE A 186 -4.91 -17.94 -5.53
C ILE A 186 -5.02 -18.15 -4.02
N ILE A 187 -4.35 -17.31 -3.25
CA ILE A 187 -4.55 -17.17 -1.81
C ILE A 187 -5.25 -15.84 -1.56
N THR A 188 -6.33 -15.87 -0.78
CA THR A 188 -7.04 -14.68 -0.33
C THR A 188 -7.53 -14.85 1.10
N THR A 189 -8.26 -13.86 1.63
CA THR A 189 -8.77 -13.86 3.00
C THR A 189 -10.18 -13.27 3.04
N SER A 190 -10.96 -13.66 4.06
CA SER A 190 -12.23 -12.99 4.37
C SER A 190 -12.05 -11.67 5.13
N TYR A 191 -10.83 -11.36 5.59
CA TYR A 191 -10.50 -10.14 6.34
C TYR A 191 -11.07 -8.87 5.70
N MET A 192 -11.68 -8.01 6.52
CA MET A 192 -12.40 -6.78 6.13
C MET A 192 -13.63 -6.99 5.24
N GLY A 193 -13.97 -8.23 4.87
CA GLY A 193 -15.13 -8.53 4.05
C GLY A 193 -15.09 -7.89 2.65
N ALA A 194 -13.94 -7.39 2.21
CA ALA A 194 -13.84 -6.58 1.00
C ALA A 194 -13.96 -7.43 -0.28
N THR A 195 -13.64 -8.72 -0.24
CA THR A 195 -13.78 -9.62 -1.39
C THR A 195 -15.24 -9.77 -1.82
N ASP A 196 -15.48 -9.76 -3.14
CA ASP A 196 -16.78 -10.03 -3.73
C ASP A 196 -16.94 -11.53 -3.97
N ILE A 197 -17.98 -12.15 -3.39
CA ILE A 197 -18.24 -13.59 -3.56
C ILE A 197 -18.34 -14.00 -5.04
N LYS A 198 -18.97 -13.16 -5.86
CA LYS A 198 -19.07 -13.38 -7.31
C LYS A 198 -17.73 -13.44 -8.03
N ALA A 199 -16.70 -12.74 -7.50
CA ALA A 199 -15.37 -12.78 -8.08
C ALA A 199 -14.68 -14.11 -7.77
N ILE A 200 -14.82 -14.60 -6.54
CA ILE A 200 -14.32 -15.93 -6.15
C ILE A 200 -15.03 -17.04 -6.91
N ASP A 201 -16.37 -16.97 -7.03
CA ASP A 201 -17.16 -17.94 -7.79
C ASP A 201 -16.73 -17.98 -9.27
N ALA A 202 -16.45 -16.82 -9.88
CA ALA A 202 -15.98 -16.75 -11.27
C ALA A 202 -14.56 -17.29 -11.45
N LEU A 203 -13.64 -16.98 -10.53
CA LEU A 203 -12.28 -17.53 -10.55
C LEU A 203 -12.28 -19.05 -10.40
N ARG A 204 -13.09 -19.58 -9.48
CA ARG A 204 -13.24 -21.03 -9.30
C ARG A 204 -13.78 -21.71 -10.56
N GLY A 205 -14.65 -21.02 -11.29
CA GLY A 205 -15.23 -21.54 -12.54
C GLY A 205 -14.22 -21.70 -13.68
N LEU A 206 -13.00 -21.19 -13.53
CA LEU A 206 -11.93 -21.37 -14.51
C LEU A 206 -11.30 -22.76 -14.39
N PRO A 207 -10.89 -23.39 -15.51
CA PRO A 207 -10.13 -24.64 -15.46
C PRO A 207 -8.81 -24.47 -14.70
N ASN A 208 -8.20 -25.57 -14.26
CA ASN A 208 -6.86 -25.56 -13.62
C ASN A 208 -6.63 -24.49 -12.54
N THR A 209 -7.69 -24.10 -11.82
CA THR A 209 -7.67 -23.00 -10.84
C THR A 209 -7.95 -23.51 -9.45
N SER A 210 -7.05 -23.20 -8.52
CA SER A 210 -7.18 -23.55 -7.10
C SER A 210 -7.20 -22.29 -6.26
N ILE A 211 -8.16 -22.18 -5.34
CA ILE A 211 -8.30 -21.04 -4.45
C ILE A 211 -8.18 -21.53 -3.00
N ARG A 212 -7.36 -20.85 -2.21
CA ARG A 212 -7.29 -21.02 -0.75
C ARG A 212 -7.67 -19.72 -0.05
N VAL A 213 -8.40 -19.85 1.05
CA VAL A 213 -8.92 -18.73 1.82
C VAL A 213 -8.58 -18.90 3.29
N SER A 214 -8.02 -17.85 3.89
CA SER A 214 -7.99 -17.70 5.35
C SER A 214 -9.29 -17.07 5.84
N TYR A 215 -9.93 -17.74 6.80
CA TYR A 215 -11.15 -17.28 7.47
C TYR A 215 -10.87 -16.71 8.87
N ASP A 216 -9.64 -16.83 9.38
CA ASP A 216 -9.26 -16.35 10.72
C ASP A 216 -8.72 -14.92 10.63
N THR A 217 -9.58 -13.96 10.99
CA THR A 217 -9.29 -12.53 10.94
C THR A 217 -8.65 -11.98 12.21
N ASN A 218 -8.53 -12.80 13.26
CA ASN A 218 -8.02 -12.39 14.57
C ASN A 218 -6.52 -12.67 14.73
N ARG A 219 -6.01 -13.75 14.10
CA ARG A 219 -4.61 -14.16 14.22
C ARG A 219 -3.71 -13.66 13.09
N THR A 220 -4.22 -13.62 11.87
CA THR A 220 -3.39 -13.34 10.69
C THR A 220 -4.05 -12.30 9.81
N ARG A 221 -3.49 -11.09 9.82
CA ARG A 221 -3.94 -9.99 8.96
C ARG A 221 -3.18 -10.04 7.65
N LEU A 222 -3.56 -10.97 6.77
CA LEU A 222 -2.99 -11.06 5.43
C LEU A 222 -3.34 -9.78 4.64
N HIS A 223 -2.37 -8.88 4.54
CA HIS A 223 -2.48 -7.67 3.73
C HIS A 223 -1.37 -7.58 2.67
N ALA A 224 -0.79 -8.71 2.29
CA ALA A 224 0.11 -8.78 1.13
C ALA A 224 -0.67 -8.67 -0.19
N LYS A 225 0.00 -8.18 -1.23
CA LYS A 225 -0.44 -8.24 -2.63
C LYS A 225 0.76 -8.63 -3.47
N ALA A 226 0.72 -9.84 -4.00
CA ALA A 226 1.75 -10.34 -4.88
C ALA A 226 1.11 -11.10 -6.07
N TYR A 227 1.66 -10.87 -7.25
CA TYR A 227 1.32 -11.58 -8.49
C TYR A 227 2.59 -12.19 -9.04
N ILE A 228 2.70 -13.51 -9.00
CA ILE A 228 3.91 -14.26 -9.36
C ILE A 228 3.63 -15.02 -10.66
N PHE A 229 4.49 -14.77 -11.63
CA PHE A 229 4.41 -15.25 -13.00
C PHE A 229 5.60 -16.16 -13.26
N HIS A 230 5.36 -17.47 -13.24
CA HIS A 230 6.40 -18.48 -13.41
C HIS A 230 6.58 -18.80 -14.89
N ARG A 231 7.83 -18.87 -15.33
CA ARG A 231 8.22 -19.29 -16.66
C ARG A 231 9.31 -20.34 -16.60
N ASP A 232 9.13 -21.43 -17.35
CA ASP A 232 10.13 -22.50 -17.45
C ASP A 232 11.43 -22.03 -18.12
N THR A 233 11.38 -20.89 -18.80
CA THR A 233 12.53 -20.24 -19.45
C THR A 233 13.50 -19.59 -18.47
N GLY A 234 13.15 -19.48 -17.18
CA GLY A 234 13.95 -18.77 -16.17
C GLY A 234 13.69 -17.25 -16.11
N PHE A 235 12.86 -16.70 -16.99
CA PHE A 235 12.48 -15.28 -17.00
C PHE A 235 11.17 -15.02 -16.23
N SER A 236 11.04 -15.68 -15.07
CA SER A 236 9.92 -15.46 -14.18
C SER A 236 9.92 -14.04 -13.61
N THR A 237 8.74 -13.54 -13.29
CA THR A 237 8.54 -12.17 -12.77
C THR A 237 7.58 -12.21 -11.58
N THR A 238 7.71 -11.27 -10.65
CA THR A 238 6.73 -11.06 -9.59
C THR A 238 6.44 -9.58 -9.40
N TYR A 239 5.18 -9.24 -9.13
CA TYR A 239 4.75 -7.88 -8.83
C TYR A 239 4.34 -7.83 -7.38
N ILE A 240 4.94 -6.91 -6.61
CA ILE A 240 4.69 -6.73 -5.18
C ILE A 240 4.39 -5.27 -4.93
N GLY A 241 3.31 -4.99 -4.20
CA GLY A 241 2.92 -3.61 -3.95
C GLY A 241 1.62 -3.46 -3.19
N SER A 242 0.98 -2.30 -3.38
CA SER A 242 -0.27 -1.94 -2.73
C SER A 242 -1.52 -2.36 -3.53
N SER A 243 -1.36 -2.77 -4.79
CA SER A 243 -2.48 -3.05 -5.69
C SER A 243 -3.20 -4.38 -5.43
N ASN A 244 -4.42 -4.32 -4.91
CA ASN A 244 -5.36 -5.46 -4.93
C ASN A 244 -6.04 -5.63 -6.29
N ILE A 245 -6.79 -6.72 -6.49
CA ILE A 245 -7.65 -6.91 -7.67
C ILE A 245 -8.89 -6.04 -7.52
N SER A 246 -8.79 -4.75 -7.90
CA SER A 246 -9.90 -3.81 -7.99
C SER A 246 -9.67 -2.82 -9.12
N ASN A 247 -10.73 -2.23 -9.69
CA ASN A 247 -10.56 -1.26 -10.77
C ASN A 247 -9.69 -0.07 -10.34
N ALA A 248 -9.95 0.50 -9.17
CA ALA A 248 -9.18 1.62 -8.65
C ALA A 248 -7.69 1.26 -8.52
N ALA A 249 -7.37 0.12 -7.92
CA ALA A 249 -5.97 -0.25 -7.66
C ALA A 249 -5.19 -0.70 -8.91
N LEU A 250 -5.86 -1.13 -9.98
CA LEU A 250 -5.17 -1.58 -11.19
C LEU A 250 -5.12 -0.50 -12.28
N SER A 251 -6.14 0.36 -12.41
CA SER A 251 -6.24 1.30 -13.54
C SER A 251 -5.92 2.76 -13.19
N SER A 252 -6.56 3.33 -12.16
CA SER A 252 -6.58 4.79 -11.93
C SER A 252 -5.99 5.23 -10.58
N GLY A 253 -5.59 4.29 -9.74
CA GLY A 253 -5.07 4.53 -8.40
C GLY A 253 -3.60 4.92 -8.43
N LEU A 254 -3.20 5.73 -7.45
CA LEU A 254 -1.80 6.01 -7.15
C LEU A 254 -1.26 4.86 -6.30
N GLU A 255 -0.90 3.78 -6.98
CA GLU A 255 -0.41 2.56 -6.35
C GLU A 255 1.05 2.36 -6.71
N TRP A 256 1.85 1.88 -5.74
CA TRP A 256 3.25 1.57 -5.98
C TRP A 256 3.39 0.06 -6.06
N ASN A 257 3.91 -0.41 -7.18
CA ASN A 257 4.21 -1.82 -7.41
C ASN A 257 5.62 -1.96 -7.98
N VAL A 258 6.39 -2.86 -7.40
CA VAL A 258 7.69 -3.26 -7.92
C VAL A 258 7.51 -4.57 -8.67
N LYS A 259 7.87 -4.57 -9.95
CA LYS A 259 8.15 -5.79 -10.72
C LYS A 259 9.58 -6.22 -10.41
N VAL A 260 9.74 -7.43 -9.91
CA VAL A 260 11.03 -8.09 -9.73
C VAL A 260 11.16 -9.16 -10.80
N ALA A 261 12.21 -9.08 -11.61
CA ALA A 261 12.55 -10.11 -12.60
C ALA A 261 13.55 -11.10 -12.00
N ALA A 262 13.31 -12.40 -12.15
CA ALA A 262 14.18 -13.45 -11.60
C ALA A 262 15.61 -13.38 -12.17
N SER A 263 15.78 -12.96 -13.43
CA SER A 263 17.11 -12.79 -14.04
C SER A 263 17.88 -11.56 -13.54
N ASP A 264 17.20 -10.61 -12.92
CA ASP A 264 17.78 -9.38 -12.38
C ASP A 264 18.03 -9.51 -10.87
N GLN A 265 17.09 -10.10 -10.15
CA GLN A 265 17.15 -10.32 -8.70
C GLN A 265 16.69 -11.73 -8.34
N PRO A 266 17.52 -12.76 -8.60
CA PRO A 266 17.14 -14.16 -8.41
C PRO A 266 16.79 -14.48 -6.95
N GLU A 267 17.61 -14.06 -5.99
CA GLU A 267 17.39 -14.32 -4.56
C GLU A 267 16.10 -13.70 -4.04
N THR A 268 15.79 -12.45 -4.45
CA THR A 268 14.54 -11.77 -4.09
C THR A 268 13.34 -12.53 -4.64
N TYR A 269 13.40 -12.95 -5.91
CA TYR A 269 12.33 -13.72 -6.53
C TYR A 269 12.12 -15.07 -5.84
N GLU A 270 13.20 -15.81 -5.58
CA GLU A 270 13.14 -17.11 -4.89
C GLU A 270 12.54 -17.00 -3.50
N LYS A 271 12.93 -15.97 -2.73
CA LYS A 271 12.34 -15.70 -1.41
C LYS A 271 10.84 -15.45 -1.49
N VAL A 272 10.39 -14.70 -2.49
CA VAL A 272 8.95 -14.42 -2.70
C VAL A 272 8.19 -15.68 -3.07
N ALA A 273 8.72 -16.47 -4.00
CA ALA A 273 8.13 -17.75 -4.39
C ALA A 273 8.06 -18.74 -3.22
N ALA A 274 9.15 -18.87 -2.44
CA ALA A 274 9.19 -19.71 -1.24
C ALA A 274 8.20 -19.24 -0.16
N THR A 275 8.06 -17.93 0.03
CA THR A 275 7.08 -17.35 0.96
C THR A 275 5.65 -17.70 0.54
N PHE A 276 5.34 -17.62 -0.76
CA PHE A 276 4.05 -18.05 -1.29
C PHE A 276 3.78 -19.54 -1.01
N GLU A 277 4.76 -20.43 -1.25
CA GLU A 277 4.61 -21.86 -0.95
C GLU A 277 4.41 -22.13 0.54
N GLY A 278 5.04 -21.33 1.40
CA GLY A 278 4.82 -21.35 2.84
C GLY A 278 3.35 -21.10 3.19
N TYR A 279 2.77 -20.01 2.68
CA TYR A 279 1.33 -19.73 2.87
C TYR A 279 0.43 -20.76 2.19
N TRP A 280 0.82 -21.23 1.01
CA TRP A 280 0.06 -22.24 0.27
C TRP A 280 0.00 -23.57 1.02
N SER A 281 1.02 -23.89 1.82
CA SER A 281 1.09 -25.13 2.60
C SER A 281 0.51 -24.99 4.01
N ASP A 282 0.28 -23.77 4.48
CA ASP A 282 -0.25 -23.50 5.81
C ASP A 282 -1.71 -23.94 5.94
N SER A 283 -2.01 -24.63 7.04
CA SER A 283 -3.36 -25.07 7.43
C SER A 283 -4.35 -23.94 7.65
N GLU A 284 -3.89 -22.72 7.91
CA GLU A 284 -4.73 -21.53 8.02
C GLU A 284 -5.45 -21.21 6.70
N PHE A 285 -4.80 -21.48 5.57
CA PHE A 285 -5.35 -21.24 4.23
C PHE A 285 -6.02 -22.50 3.71
N THR A 286 -7.34 -22.54 3.92
CA THR A 286 -8.17 -23.68 3.54
C THR A 286 -8.61 -23.63 2.08
N ALA A 287 -8.65 -24.78 1.40
CA ALA A 287 -9.16 -24.87 0.03
C ALA A 287 -10.63 -24.40 -0.05
N TYR A 288 -10.94 -23.61 -1.08
CA TYR A 288 -12.29 -23.14 -1.36
C TYR A 288 -12.97 -24.02 -2.41
N GLU A 289 -13.92 -24.83 -1.95
CA GLU A 289 -14.83 -25.61 -2.79
C GLU A 289 -16.27 -25.10 -2.61
N ASP A 290 -17.21 -25.65 -3.40
CA ASP A 290 -18.63 -25.28 -3.34
C ASP A 290 -19.23 -25.40 -1.93
N ILE A 291 -18.74 -26.34 -1.12
CA ILE A 291 -19.21 -26.56 0.26
C ILE A 291 -18.75 -25.46 1.22
N GLN A 292 -17.64 -24.76 0.94
CA GLN A 292 -17.15 -23.63 1.74
C GLN A 292 -17.79 -22.31 1.32
N ARG A 293 -18.51 -22.25 0.19
CA ARG A 293 -19.19 -21.02 -0.25
C ARG A 293 -20.09 -20.38 0.83
N PRO A 294 -20.96 -21.12 1.55
CA PRO A 294 -21.75 -20.53 2.64
C PRO A 294 -20.89 -20.03 3.80
N ILE A 295 -19.76 -20.70 4.08
CA ILE A 295 -18.79 -20.31 5.12
C ILE A 295 -18.15 -18.98 4.74
N LEU A 296 -17.66 -18.85 3.49
CA LEU A 296 -17.08 -17.61 2.99
C LEU A 296 -18.09 -16.46 2.98
N VAL A 297 -19.32 -16.69 2.52
CA VAL A 297 -20.37 -15.67 2.57
C VAL A 297 -20.63 -15.22 4.01
N ARG A 298 -20.69 -16.17 4.96
CA ARG A 298 -20.86 -15.84 6.37
C ARG A 298 -19.66 -15.07 6.93
N ALA A 299 -18.44 -15.47 6.62
CA ALA A 299 -17.21 -14.81 7.07
C ALA A 299 -17.08 -13.39 6.49
N LEU A 300 -17.28 -13.21 5.19
CA LEU A 300 -17.28 -11.89 4.54
C LEU A 300 -18.38 -10.99 5.11
N ARG A 301 -19.57 -11.56 5.37
CA ARG A 301 -20.66 -10.83 6.04
C ARG A 301 -20.29 -10.48 7.46
N ALA A 302 -19.79 -11.42 8.26
CA ALA A 302 -19.39 -11.19 9.64
C ALA A 302 -18.35 -10.07 9.73
N GLU A 303 -17.37 -10.02 8.82
CA GLU A 303 -16.41 -8.93 8.72
C GLU A 303 -17.05 -7.63 8.25
N ARG A 304 -17.98 -7.68 7.29
CA ARG A 304 -18.80 -6.52 6.87
C ARG A 304 -19.83 -6.08 7.91
N TYR A 305 -20.13 -6.87 8.93
CA TYR A 305 -21.13 -6.55 9.98
C TYR A 305 -20.45 -6.22 11.30
N GLN A 306 -19.25 -6.76 11.56
CA GLN A 306 -18.28 -6.18 12.50
C GLN A 306 -17.75 -4.83 11.97
N GLY A 307 -17.80 -4.61 10.65
CA GLY A 307 -17.53 -3.34 9.96
C GLY A 307 -18.66 -2.86 9.03
N GLY A 308 -19.92 -2.88 9.46
CA GLY A 308 -21.07 -2.44 8.64
C GLY A 308 -21.72 -1.19 9.23
N SER A 309 -21.77 -0.08 8.49
CA SER A 309 -22.50 0.05 7.23
C SER A 309 -21.75 0.80 6.12
N VAL A 310 -21.90 0.32 4.89
CA VAL A 310 -21.33 0.99 3.71
C VAL A 310 -22.33 2.02 3.19
N GLY A 311 -22.03 3.29 3.48
CA GLY A 311 -22.72 4.46 2.98
C GLY A 311 -21.89 5.74 3.12
N GLY A 312 -20.60 5.70 2.77
CA GLY A 312 -19.72 6.88 2.74
C GLY A 312 -18.92 7.11 4.03
N SER A 313 -17.63 7.40 3.85
CA SER A 313 -16.57 7.61 4.85
C SER A 313 -16.04 6.36 5.58
N PHE A 314 -14.74 6.15 5.41
CA PHE A 314 -13.89 5.14 6.02
C PHE A 314 -13.97 5.20 7.55
N VAL A 315 -14.44 4.14 8.20
CA VAL A 315 -14.19 3.93 9.63
C VAL A 315 -12.86 3.17 9.76
N PHE A 316 -11.77 3.92 9.87
CA PHE A 316 -10.56 3.38 10.48
C PHE A 316 -10.90 3.01 11.93
N ASP A 317 -10.49 1.85 12.41
CA ASP A 317 -10.47 1.57 13.85
C ASP A 317 -9.37 2.46 14.47
N ILE A 318 -9.72 3.73 14.71
CA ILE A 318 -8.79 4.73 15.23
C ILE A 318 -8.40 4.25 16.63
N ARG A 319 -7.10 4.16 16.92
CA ARG A 319 -6.60 3.95 18.28
C ARG A 319 -5.77 5.16 18.67
N PRO A 320 -5.92 5.69 19.90
CA PRO A 320 -5.13 6.84 20.31
C PRO A 320 -3.65 6.46 20.36
N TYR A 321 -2.80 7.29 19.75
CA TYR A 321 -1.35 7.18 19.86
C TYR A 321 -0.89 7.40 21.30
N GLY A 322 0.35 7.01 21.64
CA GLY A 322 0.88 7.11 23.01
C GLY A 322 0.69 8.50 23.63
N PHE A 323 1.06 9.56 22.91
CA PHE A 323 0.86 10.94 23.38
C PHE A 323 -0.61 11.35 23.53
N GLN A 324 -1.52 10.79 22.72
CA GLN A 324 -2.96 11.07 22.82
C GLN A 324 -3.55 10.40 24.07
N LYS A 325 -3.04 9.22 24.46
CA LYS A 325 -3.42 8.57 25.72
C LYS A 325 -2.99 9.40 26.93
N GLU A 326 -1.78 9.95 26.92
CA GLU A 326 -1.31 10.85 27.97
C GLU A 326 -2.18 12.10 28.11
N ILE A 327 -2.63 12.69 26.98
CA ILE A 327 -3.55 13.83 27.01
C ILE A 327 -4.89 13.42 27.63
N LEU A 328 -5.45 12.27 27.23
CA LEU A 328 -6.71 11.77 27.79
C LEU A 328 -6.61 11.44 29.29
N GLU A 329 -5.45 10.95 29.76
CA GLU A 329 -5.19 10.70 31.19
C GLU A 329 -5.10 12.01 31.99
N LYS A 330 -4.48 13.06 31.42
CA LYS A 330 -4.46 14.38 32.06
C LYS A 330 -5.86 15.01 32.15
N LEU A 331 -6.66 14.90 31.09
CA LEU A 331 -8.05 15.38 31.11
C LEU A 331 -8.89 14.65 32.16
N ASP A 332 -8.69 13.35 32.31
CA ASP A 332 -9.36 12.55 33.34
C ASP A 332 -8.95 12.99 34.74
N ALA A 333 -7.65 13.21 34.98
CA ALA A 333 -7.13 13.71 36.25
C ALA A 333 -7.67 15.10 36.61
N GLU A 334 -7.69 16.05 35.67
CA GLU A 334 -8.24 17.40 35.87
C GLU A 334 -9.70 17.36 36.34
N ARG A 335 -10.51 16.44 35.80
CA ARG A 335 -11.94 16.35 36.11
C ARG A 335 -12.21 15.57 37.38
N ASN A 336 -11.58 14.41 37.56
CA ASN A 336 -11.88 13.50 38.67
C ASN A 336 -11.12 13.86 39.96
N VAL A 337 -9.93 14.47 39.84
CA VAL A 337 -9.10 14.83 41.00
C VAL A 337 -9.23 16.32 41.34
N HIS A 338 -9.22 17.19 40.33
CA HIS A 338 -9.21 18.64 40.53
C HIS A 338 -10.58 19.32 40.35
N GLY A 339 -11.60 18.59 39.89
CA GLY A 339 -12.94 19.15 39.64
C GLY A 339 -12.98 20.20 38.52
N SER A 340 -11.97 20.19 37.64
CA SER A 340 -11.79 21.16 36.56
C SER A 340 -12.37 20.63 35.25
N HIS A 341 -13.58 21.06 34.92
CA HIS A 341 -14.35 20.58 33.77
C HIS A 341 -14.31 21.50 32.54
N ARG A 342 -13.55 22.60 32.62
CA ARG A 342 -13.31 23.54 31.51
C ARG A 342 -11.84 23.44 31.12
N ASN A 343 -11.54 22.68 30.08
CA ASN A 343 -10.16 22.35 29.71
C ASN A 343 -9.83 22.85 28.30
N LEU A 344 -8.55 23.16 28.07
CA LEU A 344 -8.03 23.61 26.79
C LEU A 344 -6.85 22.72 26.37
N ILE A 345 -6.96 22.06 25.22
CA ILE A 345 -5.87 21.28 24.64
C ILE A 345 -5.18 22.14 23.59
N VAL A 346 -3.85 22.29 23.73
CA VAL A 346 -3.02 22.98 22.74
C VAL A 346 -2.09 21.96 22.09
N ALA A 347 -2.25 21.71 20.79
CA ALA A 347 -1.42 20.77 20.05
C ALA A 347 -1.15 21.22 18.60
N ALA A 348 0.02 20.85 18.07
CA ALA A 348 0.41 21.20 16.70
C ALA A 348 -0.63 20.67 15.67
N THR A 349 -0.79 21.37 14.55
CA THR A 349 -1.70 20.95 13.47
C THR A 349 -1.31 19.57 12.94
N GLY A 350 -2.30 18.72 12.62
CA GLY A 350 -2.06 17.36 12.16
C GLY A 350 -1.78 16.30 13.24
N THR A 351 -1.74 16.67 14.53
CA THR A 351 -1.52 15.71 15.65
C THR A 351 -2.78 14.98 16.13
N GLY A 352 -3.92 15.17 15.44
CA GLY A 352 -5.17 14.47 15.72
C GLY A 352 -5.98 15.03 16.90
N LYS A 353 -6.08 16.36 17.04
CA LYS A 353 -6.89 17.02 18.09
C LYS A 353 -8.34 16.54 18.14
N THR A 354 -8.95 16.43 16.96
CA THR A 354 -10.31 15.89 16.77
C THR A 354 -10.43 14.44 17.21
N VAL A 355 -9.37 13.64 17.06
CA VAL A 355 -9.32 12.25 17.55
C VAL A 355 -9.33 12.24 19.08
N VAL A 356 -8.55 13.13 19.72
CA VAL A 356 -8.53 13.24 21.18
C VAL A 356 -9.91 13.66 21.71
N SER A 357 -10.56 14.67 21.14
CA SER A 357 -11.89 15.09 21.59
C SER A 357 -12.96 14.01 21.39
N ALA A 358 -12.88 13.22 20.33
CA ALA A 358 -13.76 12.08 20.10
C ALA A 358 -13.58 10.97 21.16
N PHE A 359 -12.32 10.62 21.49
CA PHE A 359 -12.03 9.64 22.54
C PHE A 359 -12.41 10.13 23.94
N ASP A 360 -12.24 11.41 24.19
CA ASP A 360 -12.62 12.03 25.46
C ASP A 360 -14.15 11.97 25.64
N TYR A 361 -14.91 12.33 24.61
CA TYR A 361 -16.36 12.18 24.61
C TYR A 361 -16.82 10.71 24.74
N LYS A 362 -16.12 9.77 24.11
CA LYS A 362 -16.38 8.33 24.27
C LYS A 362 -16.27 7.90 25.74
N ARG A 363 -15.19 8.30 26.43
CA ARG A 363 -15.01 8.03 27.87
C ARG A 363 -16.10 8.68 28.70
N PHE A 364 -16.47 9.93 28.41
CA PHE A 364 -17.56 10.63 29.09
C PHE A 364 -18.89 9.87 28.97
N ARG A 365 -19.27 9.44 27.77
CA ARG A 365 -20.49 8.65 27.51
C ARG A 365 -20.45 7.29 28.21
N GLU A 366 -19.29 6.65 28.29
CA GLU A 366 -19.10 5.38 29.00
C GLU A 366 -19.24 5.52 30.52
N ALA A 367 -18.78 6.63 31.08
CA ALA A 367 -18.94 6.95 32.51
C ALA A 367 -20.39 7.33 32.88
N HIS A 368 -21.14 7.92 31.94
CA HIS A 368 -22.52 8.39 32.15
C HIS A 368 -23.55 7.54 31.39
N ARG A 369 -23.39 6.20 31.45
CA ARG A 369 -24.33 5.27 30.81
C ARG A 369 -25.76 5.48 31.32
N GLY A 370 -26.71 5.58 30.39
CA GLY A 370 -28.13 5.80 30.70
C GLY A 370 -28.54 7.27 30.80
N MET A 371 -27.60 8.21 30.65
CA MET A 371 -27.87 9.65 30.54
C MET A 371 -27.95 10.10 29.06
N PRO A 372 -28.57 11.26 28.77
CA PRO A 372 -28.72 11.77 27.40
C PRO A 372 -27.39 12.06 26.68
N ASN A 373 -26.33 12.46 27.39
CA ASN A 373 -24.96 12.64 26.86
C ASN A 373 -24.88 13.54 25.62
N ARG A 374 -25.66 14.62 25.59
CA ARG A 374 -25.80 15.48 24.41
C ARG A 374 -24.51 16.24 24.11
N LEU A 375 -24.11 16.23 22.84
CA LEU A 375 -22.86 16.82 22.35
C LEU A 375 -23.16 18.04 21.48
N LEU A 376 -22.45 19.15 21.72
CA LEU A 376 -22.35 20.27 20.80
C LEU A 376 -20.91 20.45 20.34
N PHE A 377 -20.66 20.27 19.04
CA PHE A 377 -19.36 20.52 18.42
C PHE A 377 -19.45 21.77 17.54
N VAL A 378 -18.59 22.75 17.81
CA VAL A 378 -18.60 24.06 17.15
C VAL A 378 -17.28 24.31 16.44
N ALA A 379 -17.35 24.67 15.16
CA ALA A 379 -16.21 25.10 14.35
C ALA A 379 -16.62 26.23 13.38
N HIS A 380 -15.68 26.79 12.63
CA HIS A 380 -15.94 27.88 11.68
C HIS A 380 -16.14 27.42 10.22
N ARG A 381 -15.68 26.22 9.85
CA ARG A 381 -15.74 25.70 8.46
C ARG A 381 -16.57 24.43 8.34
N GLU A 382 -17.31 24.31 7.25
CA GLU A 382 -18.15 23.14 6.94
C GLU A 382 -17.33 21.86 6.77
N GLU A 383 -16.16 21.95 6.14
CA GLU A 383 -15.29 20.80 5.93
C GLU A 383 -14.78 20.24 7.27
N ILE A 384 -14.44 21.13 8.23
CA ILE A 384 -13.99 20.75 9.58
C ILE A 384 -15.11 20.04 10.34
N LEU A 385 -16.34 20.56 10.26
CA LEU A 385 -17.50 19.93 10.90
C LEU A 385 -17.78 18.54 10.32
N THR A 386 -17.71 18.40 8.99
CA THR A 386 -17.91 17.12 8.31
C THR A 386 -16.85 16.11 8.73
N GLN A 387 -15.58 16.50 8.68
CA GLN A 387 -14.45 15.65 9.10
C GLN A 387 -14.52 15.29 10.58
N SER A 388 -14.92 16.24 11.44
CA SER A 388 -15.02 15.99 12.89
C SER A 388 -16.16 15.05 13.21
N ARG A 389 -17.32 15.21 12.58
CA ARG A 389 -18.44 14.26 12.72
C ARG A 389 -18.01 12.87 12.30
N ASP A 390 -17.38 12.73 11.15
CA ASP A 390 -16.92 11.44 10.63
C ASP A 390 -15.86 10.80 11.55
N CYS A 391 -14.99 11.60 12.18
CA CYS A 391 -14.05 11.15 13.20
C CYS A 391 -14.78 10.64 14.47
N PHE A 392 -15.78 11.36 14.97
CA PHE A 392 -16.59 10.92 16.11
C PHE A 392 -17.36 9.63 15.81
N ARG A 393 -17.96 9.51 14.62
CA ARG A 393 -18.62 8.27 14.15
C ARG A 393 -17.66 7.09 14.16
N SER A 394 -16.43 7.32 13.69
CA SER A 394 -15.38 6.31 13.66
C SER A 394 -14.94 5.84 15.05
N VAL A 395 -14.74 6.78 15.98
CA VAL A 395 -14.31 6.48 17.36
C VAL A 395 -15.41 5.84 18.20
N LEU A 396 -16.66 6.27 18.02
CA LEU A 396 -17.82 5.78 18.75
C LEU A 396 -18.40 4.49 18.16
N HIS A 397 -17.98 4.11 16.96
CA HIS A 397 -18.54 3.02 16.15
C HIS A 397 -20.06 3.18 15.96
N ASP A 398 -20.49 4.41 15.67
CA ASP A 398 -21.90 4.76 15.44
C ASP A 398 -22.00 5.70 14.24
N GLU A 399 -22.39 5.17 13.08
CA GLU A 399 -22.50 5.94 11.84
C GLU A 399 -23.68 6.91 11.81
N ASN A 400 -24.65 6.74 12.71
CA ASN A 400 -25.78 7.66 12.84
C ASN A 400 -25.47 8.80 13.84
N PHE A 401 -24.26 8.82 14.39
CA PHE A 401 -23.87 9.80 15.39
C PHE A 401 -23.63 11.18 14.76
N GLY A 402 -24.27 12.21 15.32
CA GLY A 402 -24.03 13.60 14.94
C GLY A 402 -24.83 14.06 13.71
N GLU A 403 -25.54 15.18 13.87
CA GLU A 403 -26.24 15.92 12.82
C GLU A 403 -25.39 17.14 12.40
N LEU A 404 -25.33 17.44 11.10
CA LEU A 404 -24.67 18.66 10.60
C LEU A 404 -25.68 19.80 10.52
N PHE A 405 -25.29 20.97 11.01
CA PHE A 405 -26.05 22.21 10.85
C PHE A 405 -25.18 23.33 10.27
N VAL A 406 -24.94 23.24 8.96
CA VAL A 406 -24.05 24.11 8.18
C VAL A 406 -24.37 23.96 6.69
N GLY A 407 -24.03 24.94 5.85
CA GLY A 407 -24.12 24.78 4.39
C GLY A 407 -25.53 24.62 3.81
N GLY A 408 -26.58 24.95 4.58
CA GLY A 408 -27.98 24.69 4.20
C GLY A 408 -28.52 23.33 4.60
N LEU A 409 -27.71 22.48 5.24
CA LEU A 409 -28.18 21.25 5.90
C LEU A 409 -28.91 21.60 7.20
N GLU A 410 -30.10 21.03 7.39
CA GLU A 410 -30.92 21.18 8.60
C GLU A 410 -30.88 19.88 9.40
N PRO A 411 -30.61 19.93 10.72
CA PRO A 411 -30.51 18.75 11.56
C PRO A 411 -31.89 18.17 11.86
N ALA A 412 -32.02 16.84 11.81
CA ALA A 412 -33.27 16.18 12.21
C ALA A 412 -33.42 16.12 13.75
N ARG A 413 -32.29 16.18 14.48
CA ARG A 413 -32.22 16.12 15.95
C ARG A 413 -31.15 17.06 16.48
N LEU A 414 -31.30 17.52 17.72
CA LEU A 414 -30.36 18.44 18.36
C LEU A 414 -29.46 17.75 19.40
N ASP A 415 -29.61 16.45 19.65
CA ASP A 415 -28.90 15.78 20.75
C ASP A 415 -27.37 15.70 20.54
N HIS A 416 -26.92 15.50 19.30
CA HIS A 416 -25.51 15.47 18.94
C HIS A 416 -25.32 16.35 17.70
N LEU A 417 -24.87 17.58 17.89
CA LEU A 417 -24.92 18.61 16.86
C LEU A 417 -23.51 19.10 16.50
N PHE A 418 -23.20 19.08 15.20
CA PHE A 418 -22.00 19.66 14.61
C PHE A 418 -22.40 20.90 13.82
N VAL A 419 -22.14 22.09 14.37
CA VAL A 419 -22.70 23.35 13.88
C VAL A 419 -21.63 24.41 13.68
N SER A 420 -21.78 25.23 12.64
CA SER A 420 -20.88 26.37 12.46
C SER A 420 -21.24 27.50 13.41
N ILE A 421 -20.25 28.26 13.90
CA ILE A 421 -20.53 29.41 14.77
C ILE A 421 -21.46 30.45 14.10
N GLN A 422 -21.40 30.57 12.77
CA GLN A 422 -22.26 31.46 12.00
C GLN A 422 -23.71 30.94 11.94
N THR A 423 -23.89 29.64 11.70
CA THR A 423 -25.22 29.02 11.68
C THR A 423 -25.85 29.06 13.07
N LEU A 424 -25.09 28.78 14.12
CA LEU A 424 -25.54 28.80 15.50
C LEU A 424 -26.16 30.15 15.89
N ASN A 425 -25.50 31.24 15.52
CA ASN A 425 -25.97 32.60 15.80
C ASN A 425 -27.10 33.04 14.88
N SER A 426 -26.98 32.80 13.57
CA SER A 426 -27.99 33.24 12.59
C SER A 426 -29.33 32.51 12.72
N ARG A 427 -29.32 31.24 13.16
CA ARG A 427 -30.51 30.44 13.43
C ARG A 427 -30.98 30.51 14.88
N ASN A 428 -30.35 31.35 15.71
CA ASN A 428 -30.66 31.55 17.12
C ASN A 428 -30.82 30.23 17.92
N LEU A 429 -29.81 29.36 17.85
CA LEU A 429 -29.84 28.09 18.58
C LEU A 429 -30.06 28.28 20.10
N PRO A 430 -29.49 29.30 20.78
CA PRO A 430 -29.82 29.61 22.18
C PRO A 430 -31.31 29.88 22.44
N GLY A 431 -32.07 30.33 21.44
CA GLY A 431 -33.53 30.47 21.54
C GLY A 431 -34.29 29.15 21.40
N ALA A 432 -33.67 28.11 20.82
CA ALA A 432 -34.27 26.80 20.56
C ALA A 432 -33.91 25.75 21.62
N THR A 433 -32.83 25.95 22.38
CA THR A 433 -32.36 25.03 23.43
C THR A 433 -32.05 25.77 24.72
N SER A 434 -32.31 25.16 25.88
CA SER A 434 -31.96 25.74 27.18
C SER A 434 -30.45 25.76 27.43
N SER A 435 -30.01 26.59 28.37
CA SER A 435 -28.59 26.72 28.76
C SER A 435 -27.94 25.40 29.22
N GLY A 436 -28.70 24.52 29.87
CA GLY A 436 -28.24 23.19 30.30
C GLY A 436 -28.57 22.06 29.33
N PHE A 437 -28.89 22.35 28.06
CA PHE A 437 -29.33 21.32 27.12
C PHE A 437 -28.20 20.36 26.72
N TYR A 438 -26.98 20.86 26.49
CA TYR A 438 -25.82 20.06 26.09
C TYR A 438 -24.97 19.66 27.29
N ASP A 439 -24.60 18.39 27.38
CA ASP A 439 -23.79 17.82 28.46
C ASP A 439 -22.29 17.97 28.18
N PHE A 440 -21.90 17.96 26.90
CA PHE A 440 -20.52 18.05 26.45
C PHE A 440 -20.41 19.06 25.30
N VAL A 441 -19.56 20.07 25.44
CA VAL A 441 -19.34 21.09 24.40
C VAL A 441 -17.88 21.06 23.96
N VAL A 442 -17.64 20.89 22.66
CA VAL A 442 -16.33 21.01 22.03
C VAL A 442 -16.31 22.24 21.14
N VAL A 443 -15.29 23.08 21.31
CA VAL A 443 -15.06 24.25 20.47
C VAL A 443 -13.70 24.11 19.80
N ASP A 444 -13.72 23.90 18.49
CA ASP A 444 -12.52 23.81 17.65
C ASP A 444 -12.02 25.19 17.25
N GLU A 445 -10.70 25.29 17.03
CA GLU A 445 -9.99 26.54 16.78
C GLU A 445 -10.28 27.62 17.84
N PHE A 446 -10.08 27.26 19.11
CA PHE A 446 -10.44 28.11 20.26
C PHE A 446 -9.70 29.46 20.30
N HIS A 447 -8.70 29.70 19.44
CA HIS A 447 -8.06 31.01 19.30
C HIS A 447 -9.06 32.10 18.84
N HIS A 448 -10.20 31.71 18.26
CA HIS A 448 -11.31 32.60 17.91
C HIS A 448 -12.25 32.94 19.09
N ALA A 449 -12.06 32.34 20.28
CA ALA A 449 -12.94 32.51 21.44
C ALA A 449 -13.03 33.96 21.97
N ALA A 450 -12.09 34.84 21.61
CA ALA A 450 -12.14 36.27 21.93
C ALA A 450 -13.21 37.04 21.12
N ALA A 451 -13.76 36.44 20.06
CA ALA A 451 -14.82 37.07 19.27
C ALA A 451 -16.16 37.05 20.04
N ARG A 452 -16.93 38.14 19.92
CA ARG A 452 -18.23 38.33 20.59
C ARG A 452 -19.21 37.18 20.31
N THR A 453 -19.14 36.58 19.12
CA THR A 453 -19.98 35.45 18.70
C THR A 453 -19.68 34.15 19.45
N TYR A 454 -18.42 33.92 19.83
CA TYR A 454 -18.04 32.77 20.66
C TYR A 454 -18.31 33.05 22.15
N GLN A 455 -18.12 34.28 22.61
CA GLN A 455 -18.45 34.67 23.99
C GLN A 455 -19.93 34.44 24.31
N GLN A 456 -20.84 34.81 23.39
CA GLN A 456 -22.27 34.56 23.54
C GLN A 456 -22.61 33.08 23.75
N LEU A 457 -21.89 32.18 23.06
CA LEU A 457 -22.03 30.75 23.24
C LEU A 457 -21.51 30.28 24.61
N LEU A 458 -20.33 30.74 25.00
CA LEU A 458 -19.64 30.34 26.22
C LEU A 458 -20.32 30.86 27.50
N GLU A 459 -21.01 31.99 27.41
CA GLU A 459 -21.80 32.57 28.50
C GLU A 459 -23.18 31.90 28.63
N TYR A 460 -23.77 31.44 27.52
CA TYR A 460 -25.11 30.86 27.52
C TYR A 460 -25.14 29.39 27.95
N TYR A 461 -24.31 28.52 27.33
CA TYR A 461 -24.35 27.09 27.62
C TYR A 461 -23.55 26.74 28.87
N ALA A 462 -24.13 25.90 29.73
CA ALA A 462 -23.53 25.42 30.98
C ALA A 462 -23.39 23.88 30.97
N PRO A 463 -22.46 23.33 30.16
CA PRO A 463 -22.27 21.88 30.04
C PRO A 463 -21.52 21.28 31.22
N ASN A 464 -21.64 19.97 31.39
CA ASN A 464 -20.84 19.21 32.36
C ASN A 464 -19.36 19.17 31.98
N VAL A 465 -19.07 19.21 30.68
CA VAL A 465 -17.70 19.34 30.16
C VAL A 465 -17.65 20.38 29.03
N LEU A 466 -16.70 21.30 29.13
CA LEU A 466 -16.36 22.25 28.08
C LEU A 466 -14.90 22.03 27.67
N LEU A 467 -14.69 21.66 26.40
CA LEU A 467 -13.38 21.37 25.84
C LEU A 467 -13.07 22.34 24.70
N GLY A 468 -12.04 23.17 24.87
CA GLY A 468 -11.44 23.90 23.77
C GLY A 468 -10.28 23.09 23.16
N VAL A 469 -10.15 23.10 21.84
CA VAL A 469 -8.97 22.56 21.14
C VAL A 469 -8.32 23.64 20.26
N LEU A 470 -6.98 23.69 20.31
CA LEU A 470 -6.10 24.69 19.68
C LEU A 470 -4.98 24.04 18.91
#